data_AF-A0A950IFA9-F1
#
_entry.id   AF-A0A950IFA9-F1
#
_cell.length_a   1.000
_cell.length_b   1.000
_cell.length_c   1.000
_cell.angle_alpha   90.00
_cell.angle_beta   90.00
_cell.angle_gamma   90.00
#
_symmetry.space_group_name_H-M   'P 1'
#
loop_
_entity.id
_entity.type
_entity.pdbx_description
1 polymer ?
#
loop_
_entity_poly.entity_id
_entity_poly.type
_entity_poly.pdbx_seq_one_letter_code
_entity_poly.pdbx_strand_id
1 'polypeptide(L)' 'MPQRDSLEVDVLFVGGGPASLAGAIRLQQLAKAAGAELAVMVIEKGGEIGNHGFSGAVVDPKALEELFPGE' A
#
# COMPACT_ATOMS: atom_id res chain seq x y z
N MET A 1 7.77 31.15 -0.63
CA MET A 1 7.39 29.81 -0.14
C MET A 1 8.67 29.00 0.00
N PRO A 2 8.84 28.17 1.03
CA PRO A 2 10.00 27.29 1.11
C PRO A 2 10.04 26.40 -0.14
N GLN A 3 11.25 26.07 -0.59
CA GLN A 3 11.44 25.11 -1.68
C GLN A 3 10.91 23.75 -1.19
N ARG A 4 10.06 23.13 -1.99
CA ARG A 4 9.51 21.80 -1.68
C ARG A 4 10.46 20.75 -2.23
N ASP A 5 10.81 19.78 -1.40
CA ASP A 5 11.49 18.58 -1.87
C ASP A 5 10.54 17.76 -2.75
N SER A 6 11.09 17.15 -3.78
CA SER A 6 10.38 16.29 -4.74
C SER A 6 11.04 14.93 -4.80
N LEU A 7 10.21 13.88 -4.82
CA LEU A 7 10.66 12.49 -4.97
C LEU A 7 9.93 11.87 -6.16
N GLU A 8 10.67 11.29 -7.10
CA GLU A 8 10.10 10.59 -8.25
C GLU A 8 9.73 9.15 -7.85
N VAL A 9 8.53 8.73 -8.24
CA VAL A 9 7.98 7.39 -8.02
C VAL A 9 7.10 7.03 -9.22
N ASP A 10 7.01 5.73 -9.57
CA ASP A 10 6.13 5.28 -10.65
C ASP A 10 4.66 5.31 -10.21
N VAL A 11 4.41 4.91 -8.96
CA VAL A 11 3.07 4.87 -8.36
C VAL A 11 3.11 5.37 -6.92
N LEU A 12 2.25 6.35 -6.64
CA LEU A 12 2.00 6.88 -5.29
C LEU A 12 0.61 6.45 -4.80
N PHE A 13 0.58 5.74 -3.68
CA PHE A 13 -0.64 5.50 -2.91
C PHE A 13 -0.77 6.52 -1.78
N VAL A 14 -1.92 7.17 -1.68
CA VAL A 14 -2.22 8.14 -0.63
C VAL A 14 -3.15 7.51 0.41
N GLY A 15 -2.64 7.38 1.64
CA GLY A 15 -3.30 6.71 2.77
C GLY A 15 -2.78 5.29 2.98
N GLY A 16 -2.38 4.96 4.22
CA GLY A 16 -1.88 3.66 4.65
C GLY A 16 -2.98 2.72 5.16
N GLY A 17 -4.15 2.74 4.52
CA GLY A 17 -5.28 1.86 4.86
C GLY A 17 -5.27 0.54 4.10
N PRO A 18 -6.19 -0.41 4.41
CA PRO A 18 -6.20 -1.74 3.81
C PRO A 18 -6.23 -1.75 2.29
N ALA A 19 -7.00 -0.86 1.66
CA ALA A 19 -7.10 -0.79 0.20
C ALA A 19 -5.78 -0.39 -0.47
N SER A 20 -5.12 0.66 0.03
CA SER A 20 -3.84 1.14 -0.51
C SER A 20 -2.70 0.16 -0.24
N LEU A 21 -2.66 -0.44 0.95
CA LEU A 21 -1.66 -1.46 1.28
C LEU A 21 -1.85 -2.70 0.42
N ALA A 22 -3.09 -3.19 0.26
CA ALA A 22 -3.39 -4.30 -0.64
C ALA A 22 -3.02 -3.98 -2.10
N GLY A 23 -3.35 -2.77 -2.57
CA GLY A 23 -3.00 -2.31 -3.90
C GLY A 23 -1.49 -2.24 -4.14
N ALA A 24 -0.74 -1.66 -3.19
CA ALA A 24 0.72 -1.55 -3.28
C ALA A 24 1.39 -2.93 -3.28
N ILE A 25 0.94 -3.84 -2.40
CA ILE A 25 1.45 -5.21 -2.32
C ILE A 25 1.14 -5.96 -3.63
N ARG A 26 -0.11 -5.91 -4.10
CA ARG A 26 -0.51 -6.59 -5.33
C ARG A 26 0.23 -6.04 -6.54
N LEU A 27 0.43 -4.73 -6.62
CA LEU A 27 1.20 -4.10 -7.70
C LEU A 27 2.65 -4.60 -7.70
N GLN A 28 3.30 -4.66 -6.53
CA GLN A 28 4.67 -5.18 -6.45
C GLN A 28 4.76 -6.66 -6.79
N GLN A 29 3.79 -7.48 -6.38
CA GLN A 29 3.72 -8.90 -6.79
C GLN A 29 3.63 -9.03 -8.31
N LEU A 30 2.78 -8.22 -8.96
CA LEU A 30 2.62 -8.22 -10.42
C LEU A 30 3.88 -7.73 -11.14
N ALA A 31 4.51 -6.66 -10.64
CA ALA A 31 5.76 -6.14 -11.18
C ALA A 31 6.87 -7.20 -11.14
N LYS A 32 7.04 -7.84 -9.97
CA LYS A 32 7.98 -8.95 -9.80
C LYS A 32 7.69 -10.11 -10.76
N ALA A 33 6.43 -10.50 -10.92
CA ALA A 33 6.04 -11.57 -11.84
C ALA A 33 6.31 -11.21 -13.31
N ALA A 34 6.21 -9.93 -13.66
CA ALA A 34 6.53 -9.41 -15.00
C ALA A 34 8.02 -9.12 -15.21
N GLY A 35 8.88 -9.31 -14.19
CA GLY A 35 10.30 -8.94 -14.27
C GLY A 35 10.54 -7.43 -14.37
N ALA A 36 9.59 -6.62 -13.87
CA ALA A 36 9.68 -5.17 -13.84
C ALA A 36 10.05 -4.68 -12.43
N GLU A 37 10.84 -3.62 -12.37
CA GLU A 37 11.09 -2.89 -11.13
C GLU A 37 10.22 -1.63 -11.12
N LEU A 38 9.39 -1.46 -10.08
CA LEU A 38 8.57 -0.27 -9.87
C LEU A 38 8.92 0.38 -8.53
N ALA A 39 9.16 1.69 -8.56
CA ALA A 39 9.22 2.52 -7.38
C ALA A 39 7.79 2.84 -6.89
N VAL A 40 7.30 2.03 -5.95
CA VAL A 40 5.98 2.20 -5.32
C VAL A 40 6.13 2.86 -3.96
N MET A 41 5.44 3.98 -3.75
CA MET A 41 5.42 4.68 -2.45
C MET A 41 4.01 4.71 -1.86
N VAL A 42 3.92 4.50 -0.56
CA VAL A 42 2.69 4.69 0.23
C VAL A 42 2.96 5.81 1.24
N ILE A 43 2.09 6.81 1.30
CA ILE A 43 2.14 7.86 2.31
C ILE A 43 0.95 7.74 3.27
N GLU A 44 1.17 7.98 4.56
CA GLU A 44 0.12 8.01 5.58
C GLU A 44 0.29 9.28 6.44
N LYS A 45 -0.84 9.85 6.86
CA LYS A 45 -0.86 11.04 7.72
C LYS A 45 -0.46 10.69 9.17
N GLY A 46 -0.79 9.48 9.61
CA GLY A 46 -0.46 8.97 10.94
C GLY A 46 1.05 8.86 11.15
N GLY A 47 1.49 9.03 12.40
CA GLY A 47 2.89 8.79 12.77
C GLY A 47 3.34 7.34 12.52
N GLU A 48 2.39 6.41 12.48
CA GLU A 48 2.57 5.00 12.13
C GLU A 48 1.39 4.52 11.27
N ILE A 49 1.60 3.45 10.51
CA ILE A 49 0.54 2.80 9.73
C ILE A 49 -0.55 2.32 10.69
N GLY A 50 -1.80 2.66 10.40
CA GLY A 50 -2.95 2.26 11.22
C GLY A 50 -3.31 3.22 12.35
N ASN A 51 -2.53 4.27 12.66
CA ASN A 51 -2.87 5.23 13.72
C ASN A 51 -4.23 5.92 13.54
N HIS A 52 -4.66 6.12 12.30
CA HIS A 52 -5.98 6.68 11.98
C HIS A 52 -7.01 5.60 11.60
N GLY A 53 -6.65 4.33 11.71
CA GLY A 53 -7.54 3.21 11.44
C GLY A 53 -8.58 3.08 12.55
N PHE A 54 -9.86 3.10 12.18
CA PHE A 54 -10.97 2.82 13.07
C PHE A 54 -11.95 1.88 12.38
N SER A 55 -12.22 0.73 13.00
CA SER A 55 -13.10 -0.29 12.45
C SER A 55 -13.59 -1.22 13.58
N GLY A 56 -14.75 -1.84 13.38
CA GLY A 56 -15.17 -2.98 14.20
C GLY A 56 -14.38 -4.27 13.91
N ALA A 57 -13.54 -4.26 12.86
CA ALA A 57 -12.62 -5.34 12.48
C ALA A 57 -13.28 -6.71 12.23
N VAL A 58 -14.55 -6.74 11.84
CA VAL A 58 -15.21 -7.94 11.28
C VAL A 58 -14.93 -7.98 9.79
N VAL A 59 -14.04 -8.88 9.36
CA VAL A 59 -13.51 -8.93 7.99
C VAL A 59 -13.72 -10.32 7.40
N ASP A 60 -14.14 -10.39 6.14
CA ASP A 60 -14.14 -11.62 5.34
C ASP A 60 -12.69 -11.98 4.96
N PRO A 61 -12.15 -13.14 5.40
CA PRO A 61 -10.76 -13.49 5.19
C PRO A 61 -10.41 -13.71 3.71
N LYS A 62 -11.40 -13.94 2.84
CA LYS A 62 -11.19 -14.26 1.43
C LYS A 62 -10.26 -13.28 0.71
N ALA A 63 -10.42 -11.97 0.95
CA ALA A 63 -9.60 -10.95 0.29
C ALA A 63 -8.12 -10.98 0.75
N LEU A 64 -7.86 -11.36 2.00
CA LEU A 64 -6.50 -11.51 2.51
C LEU A 64 -5.88 -12.82 2.00
N GLU A 65 -6.65 -13.90 1.95
CA GLU A 65 -6.22 -15.18 1.37
C GLU A 65 -5.86 -15.06 -0.12
N GLU A 66 -6.62 -14.27 -0.88
CA GLU A 66 -6.31 -13.96 -2.29
C GLU A 66 -5.02 -13.13 -2.44
N LEU A 67 -4.73 -12.23 -1.49
CA LEU A 67 -3.56 -11.36 -1.52
C LEU A 67 -2.28 -12.07 -1.04
N PHE A 68 -2.40 -12.95 -0.04
CA PHE A 68 -1.32 -13.72 0.59
C PHE A 68 -1.64 -15.23 0.55
N PRO A 69 -1.58 -15.87 -0.62
CA PRO A 69 -1.93 -17.28 -0.73
C PRO A 69 -0.90 -18.16 0.01
N GLY A 70 -1.37 -18.91 1.01
CA GLY A 70 -0.58 -19.91 1.73
C GLY A 70 0.21 -19.41 2.94
N GLU A 71 -0.06 -18.18 3.41
CA GLU A 71 0.34 -17.72 4.75
C GLU A 71 -0.75 -17.98 5.80
#